data_AF-A0A842MWD0-F1
#
_entry.id   AF-A0A842MWD0-F1
#
_cell.length_a   1.000
_cell.length_b   1.000
_cell.length_c   1.000
_cell.angle_alpha   90.00
_cell.angle_beta   90.00
_cell.angle_gamma   90.00
#
_symmetry.space_group_name_H-M   'P 1'
#
loop_
_entity.id
_entity.type
_entity.pdbx_description
1 polymer ?
#
loop_
_entity_poly.entity_id
_entity_poly.type
_entity_poly.pdbx_seq_one_letter_code
_entity_poly.pdbx_strand_id
1 'polypeptide(L)'
;MLASERMLKIFTAIRNAIRKEENYVIIENPGSGKIVQFALDSPSRELVMDIPIHGLTQNEFDGLINELSGFARDAATNEAISFQESYPYERINDAVSQAEQIFREVYRLPPDFDVTIRVFS
;
A
#
# COMPACT_ATOMS: atom_id res chain seq x y z
N MET A 1 1.41 10.16 -15.01
CA MET A 1 2.87 10.37 -15.15
C MET A 1 3.47 10.14 -13.77
N LEU A 2 4.37 9.17 -13.59
CA LEU A 2 4.95 8.90 -12.27
C LEU A 2 5.96 9.99 -11.93
N ALA A 3 5.80 10.64 -10.78
CA ALA A 3 6.49 11.89 -10.45
C ALA A 3 7.90 11.70 -9.87
N SER A 4 8.28 10.48 -9.47
CA SER A 4 9.59 10.18 -8.87
C SER A 4 10.13 8.81 -9.29
N GLU A 5 11.45 8.63 -9.18
CA GLU A 5 12.12 7.33 -9.40
C GLU A 5 11.58 6.26 -8.45
N ARG A 6 11.23 6.65 -7.22
CA ARG A 6 10.58 5.79 -6.21
C ARG A 6 9.25 5.26 -6.71
N MET A 7 8.37 6.12 -7.23
CA MET A 7 7.09 5.70 -7.79
C MET A 7 7.28 4.76 -8.99
N LEU A 8 8.27 5.03 -9.85
CA LEU A 8 8.60 4.14 -10.98
C LEU A 8 9.09 2.76 -10.50
N LYS A 9 9.91 2.73 -9.45
CA LYS A 9 10.41 1.49 -8.83
C LYS A 9 9.25 0.67 -8.25
N ILE A 10 8.33 1.32 -7.52
CA ILE A 10 7.13 0.68 -6.97
C ILE A 10 6.24 0.14 -8.09
N PHE A 11 5.91 0.96 -9.09
CA PHE A 11 5.09 0.56 -10.24
C PHE A 11 5.68 -0.66 -10.95
N THR A 12 6.99 -0.64 -11.19
CA THR A 12 7.70 -1.74 -11.86
C THR A 12 7.66 -3.01 -11.03
N ALA A 13 7.82 -2.91 -9.71
CA ALA A 13 7.73 -4.06 -8.82
C ALA A 13 6.34 -4.69 -8.82
N ILE A 14 5.28 -3.89 -8.67
CA ILE A 14 3.88 -4.37 -8.71
C ILE A 14 3.58 -5.02 -10.06
N ARG A 15 3.94 -4.36 -11.16
CA ARG A 15 3.71 -4.90 -12.51
C ARG A 15 4.43 -6.23 -12.73
N ASN A 16 5.66 -6.36 -12.23
CA ASN A 16 6.42 -7.61 -12.33
C ASN A 16 5.82 -8.71 -11.45
N ALA A 17 5.34 -8.36 -10.25
CA ALA A 17 4.67 -9.29 -9.35
C ALA A 17 3.39 -9.86 -9.98
N ILE A 18 2.55 -9.00 -10.59
CA ILE A 18 1.36 -9.43 -11.33
C ILE A 18 1.72 -10.42 -12.45
N ARG A 19 2.76 -10.13 -13.25
CA ARG A 19 3.17 -11.00 -14.37
C ARG A 19 3.71 -12.36 -13.94
N LYS A 20 4.19 -12.45 -12.70
CA LYS A 20 4.75 -13.67 -12.10
C LYS A 20 3.74 -14.39 -11.20
N GLU A 21 2.52 -13.87 -11.09
CA GLU A 21 1.47 -14.43 -10.22
C GLU A 21 1.92 -14.52 -8.76
N GLU A 22 2.65 -13.50 -8.29
CA GLU A 22 3.06 -13.37 -6.88
C GLU A 22 1.86 -12.95 -6.02
N ASN A 23 1.87 -13.25 -4.73
CA ASN A 23 0.75 -12.94 -3.83
C ASN A 23 0.80 -11.54 -3.25
N TYR A 24 1.99 -11.05 -2.88
CA TYR A 24 2.13 -9.78 -2.16
C TYR A 24 3.34 -8.95 -2.60
N VAL A 25 3.18 -7.64 -2.56
CA VAL A 25 4.27 -6.66 -2.60
C VAL A 25 4.20 -5.79 -1.36
N ILE A 26 5.27 -5.77 -0.57
CA ILE A 26 5.39 -4.92 0.62
C ILE A 26 6.38 -3.80 0.32
N ILE A 27 5.96 -2.57 0.54
CA ILE A 27 6.77 -1.36 0.43
C ILE A 27 6.96 -0.82 1.84
N GLU A 28 8.21 -0.66 2.24
CA GLU A 28 8.57 -0.19 3.58
C GLU A 28 9.54 0.98 3.48
N ASN A 29 9.31 2.02 4.29
CA ASN A 29 10.34 3.01 4.57
C ASN A 29 11.24 2.52 5.71
N PRO A 30 12.53 2.22 5.46
CA PRO A 30 13.40 1.59 6.46
C PRO A 30 13.74 2.50 7.65
N GLY A 31 13.61 3.83 7.49
CA GLY A 31 13.89 4.78 8.56
C GLY A 31 12.78 4.87 9.61
N SER A 32 11.53 4.61 9.22
CA SER A 32 10.36 4.70 10.11
C SER A 32 9.70 3.34 10.39
N GLY A 33 9.99 2.31 9.59
CA GLY A 33 9.30 1.02 9.63
C GLY A 33 7.86 1.08 9.11
N LYS A 34 7.43 2.21 8.53
CA LYS A 34 6.08 2.36 7.98
C LYS A 34 5.94 1.61 6.67
N ILE A 35 4.79 0.96 6.50
CA ILE A 35 4.54 0.07 5.36
C ILE A 35 3.26 0.42 4.61
N VAL A 36 3.26 0.04 3.33
CA VAL A 36 2.08 -0.15 2.50
C VAL A 36 2.23 -1.52 1.83
N GLN A 37 1.22 -2.38 1.96
CA GLN A 37 1.18 -3.69 1.32
C GLN A 37 0.22 -3.65 0.13
N PHE A 38 0.52 -4.43 -0.90
CA PHE A 38 -0.39 -4.76 -1.98
C PHE A 38 -0.57 -6.27 -2.01
N ALA A 39 -1.80 -6.75 -1.80
CA ALA A 39 -2.18 -8.11 -2.14
C ALA A 39 -2.64 -8.18 -3.59
N LEU A 40 -2.22 -9.23 -4.29
CA LEU A 40 -2.50 -9.45 -5.69
C LEU A 40 -3.54 -10.56 -5.81
N ASP A 41 -4.79 -10.18 -6.10
CA ASP A 41 -5.86 -11.14 -6.35
C ASP A 41 -5.93 -11.44 -7.86
N SER A 42 -5.23 -12.48 -8.28
CA SER A 42 -5.16 -12.89 -9.69
C SER A 42 -6.53 -13.31 -10.26
N PRO A 43 -7.37 -14.08 -9.55
CA PRO A 43 -8.75 -14.38 -9.97
C PRO A 43 -9.61 -13.15 -10.28
N SER A 44 -9.61 -12.13 -9.41
CA SER A 44 -10.40 -10.91 -9.62
C SER A 44 -9.67 -9.86 -10.47
N ARG A 45 -8.37 -10.02 -10.67
CA ARG A 45 -7.46 -9.04 -11.30
C ARG A 45 -7.43 -7.71 -10.57
N GLU A 46 -7.45 -7.77 -9.25
CA GLU A 46 -7.43 -6.61 -8.36
C GLU A 46 -6.18 -6.58 -7.48
N LEU A 47 -5.66 -5.37 -7.29
CA LEU A 47 -4.67 -5.03 -6.28
C LEU A 47 -5.42 -4.50 -5.06
N VAL A 48 -5.27 -5.17 -3.93
CA VAL A 48 -5.77 -4.66 -2.66
C VAL A 48 -4.61 -3.98 -1.95
N MET A 49 -4.65 -2.66 -1.85
CA MET A 49 -3.79 -1.93 -0.94
C MET A 49 -4.23 -2.24 0.49
N ASP A 50 -3.30 -2.60 1.35
CA ASP A 50 -3.54 -2.94 2.74
C ASP A 50 -2.54 -2.23 3.66
N ILE A 51 -3.06 -1.62 4.72
CA ILE A 51 -2.28 -0.93 5.74
C ILE A 51 -2.74 -1.39 7.13
N PRO A 52 -1.90 -2.13 7.87
CA PRO A 52 -2.23 -2.57 9.22
C PRO A 52 -2.47 -1.39 10.16
N ILE A 53 -3.49 -1.49 11.01
CA ILE A 53 -3.80 -0.48 12.03
C ILE A 53 -2.79 -0.53 13.17
N HIS A 54 -2.20 -1.70 13.43
CA HIS A 54 -1.22 -1.87 14.49
C HIS A 54 0.03 -1.03 14.21
N GLY A 55 0.45 -0.23 15.18
CA GLY A 55 1.61 0.66 15.06
C GLY A 55 1.32 2.01 14.39
N LEU A 56 0.06 2.31 14.10
CA LEU A 56 -0.37 3.66 13.73
C LEU A 56 -0.52 4.55 14.97
N THR A 57 -0.11 5.80 14.82
CA THR A 57 -0.51 6.89 15.72
C THR A 57 -1.95 7.30 15.43
N GLN A 58 -2.61 7.99 16.37
CA GLN A 58 -3.97 8.49 16.15
C GLN A 58 -4.07 9.38 14.91
N ASN A 59 -3.08 10.26 14.69
CA ASN A 59 -3.08 11.15 13.53
C ASN A 59 -2.97 10.38 12.20
N GLU A 60 -2.19 9.30 12.16
CA GLU A 60 -2.07 8.47 10.96
C GLU A 60 -3.36 7.68 10.72
N PHE A 61 -3.96 7.16 11.78
CA PHE A 61 -5.26 6.48 11.70
C PHE A 61 -6.35 7.42 11.14
N ASP A 62 -6.46 8.63 11.70
CA ASP A 62 -7.42 9.63 11.22
C ASP A 62 -7.12 10.09 9.78
N GLY A 63 -5.84 10.14 9.40
CA GLY A 63 -5.42 10.38 8.02
C GLY A 63 -5.91 9.29 7.07
N LEU A 64 -5.69 8.02 7.41
CA LEU A 64 -6.10 6.88 6.56
C LEU A 64 -7.62 6.76 6.42
N ILE A 65 -8.41 7.15 7.43
CA ILE A 65 -9.87 7.22 7.31
C ILE A 65 -10.31 8.11 6.13
N ASN A 66 -9.57 9.19 5.87
CA ASN A 66 -9.91 10.12 4.79
C ASN A 66 -9.35 9.68 3.43
N GLU A 67 -8.32 8.84 3.42
CA GLU A 67 -7.61 8.41 2.21
C GLU A 67 -8.13 7.08 1.65
N LEU A 68 -8.64 6.18 2.50
CA LEU A 68 -9.05 4.83 2.10
C LEU A 68 -10.50 4.57 2.51
N SER A 69 -11.25 3.92 1.61
CA SER A 69 -12.69 3.73 1.81
C SER A 69 -13.06 2.46 2.59
N GLY A 70 -12.14 1.49 2.68
CA GLY A 70 -12.39 0.16 3.22
C GLY A 70 -11.65 -0.16 4.52
N PHE A 71 -12.18 -1.14 5.26
CA PHE A 71 -11.53 -1.78 6.39
C PHE A 71 -11.62 -3.29 6.27
N ALA A 72 -10.52 -3.99 6.50
CA ALA A 72 -10.60 -5.39 6.90
C ALA A 72 -10.90 -5.48 8.39
N ARG A 73 -11.70 -6.49 8.75
CA ARG A 73 -12.04 -6.79 10.14
C ARG A 73 -11.62 -8.20 10.49
N ASP A 74 -11.18 -8.39 11.72
CA ASP A 74 -10.97 -9.72 12.28
C ASP A 74 -12.31 -10.47 12.33
N ALA A 75 -12.34 -11.71 11.84
CA ALA A 75 -13.57 -12.48 11.73
C ALA A 75 -14.14 -12.94 13.10
N ALA A 76 -13.31 -13.05 14.12
CA ALA A 76 -13.71 -13.50 15.46
C ALA A 76 -14.16 -12.33 16.34
N THR A 77 -13.47 -11.18 16.27
CA THR A 77 -13.75 -10.02 17.14
C THR A 77 -14.53 -8.90 16.45
N ASN A 78 -14.60 -8.92 15.11
CA ASN A 78 -15.16 -7.85 14.27
C ASN A 78 -14.44 -6.48 14.41
N GLU A 79 -13.27 -6.46 15.05
CA GLU A 79 -12.42 -5.27 15.17
C GLU A 79 -11.71 -5.01 13.84
N ALA A 80 -11.52 -3.72 13.50
CA ALA A 80 -10.77 -3.36 12.31
C ALA A 80 -9.29 -3.70 12.49
N ILE A 81 -8.69 -4.37 11.50
CA ILE A 81 -7.29 -4.81 11.53
C ILE A 81 -6.41 -4.08 10.51
N SER A 82 -6.98 -3.63 9.39
CA SER A 82 -6.30 -2.84 8.38
C SER A 82 -7.26 -1.91 7.64
N PHE A 83 -6.71 -0.85 7.07
CA PHE A 83 -7.36 -0.08 6.02
C PHE A 83 -7.09 -0.71 4.67
N GLN A 84 -8.10 -0.72 3.79
CA GLN A 84 -7.99 -1.32 2.48
C GLN A 84 -8.60 -0.46 1.37
N GLU A 85 -8.04 -0.58 0.17
CA GLU A 85 -8.60 -0.02 -1.05
C GLU A 85 -8.25 -0.90 -2.25
N SER A 86 -9.22 -1.13 -3.13
CA SER A 86 -9.06 -2.03 -4.27
C SER A 86 -8.86 -1.26 -5.58
N TYR A 87 -7.91 -1.72 -6.37
CA TYR A 87 -7.60 -1.16 -7.68
C TYR A 87 -7.57 -2.28 -8.72
N PRO A 88 -8.29 -2.16 -9.84
CA PRO A 88 -8.07 -3.02 -10.99
C PRO A 88 -6.60 -2.98 -11.45
N TYR A 89 -6.05 -4.09 -11.96
CA TYR A 89 -4.65 -4.15 -12.43
C TYR A 89 -4.30 -3.09 -13.49
N GLU A 90 -5.25 -2.67 -14.30
CA GLU A 90 -5.08 -1.57 -15.27
C GLU A 90 -4.88 -0.20 -14.59
N ARG A 91 -5.22 -0.06 -13.31
CA ARG A 91 -5.09 1.17 -12.50
C ARG A 91 -3.92 1.13 -11.51
N ILE A 92 -2.84 0.36 -11.77
CA ILE A 92 -1.62 0.34 -10.92
C ILE A 92 -1.10 1.76 -10.65
N ASN A 93 -1.14 2.68 -11.62
CA ASN A 93 -0.66 4.05 -11.41
C ASN A 93 -1.41 4.77 -10.27
N ASP A 94 -2.69 4.52 -10.12
CA ASP A 94 -3.53 5.14 -9.09
C ASP A 94 -3.19 4.55 -7.73
N ALA A 95 -3.05 3.22 -7.65
CA ALA A 95 -2.55 2.51 -6.46
C ALA A 95 -1.18 3.03 -6.00
N VAL A 96 -0.23 3.21 -6.92
CA VAL A 96 1.11 3.75 -6.61
C VAL A 96 1.04 5.21 -6.17
N SER A 97 0.15 5.99 -6.78
CA SER A 97 -0.03 7.40 -6.41
C SER A 97 -0.62 7.53 -5.01
N GLN A 98 -1.61 6.70 -4.67
CA GLN A 98 -2.18 6.64 -3.32
C GLN A 98 -1.13 6.20 -2.28
N ALA A 99 -0.31 5.19 -2.59
CA ALA A 99 0.75 4.75 -1.68
C ALA A 99 1.77 5.88 -1.40
N GLU A 100 2.18 6.60 -2.44
CA GLU A 100 3.06 7.77 -2.31
C GLU A 100 2.41 8.87 -1.46
N GLN A 101 1.12 9.16 -1.68
CA GLN A 101 0.36 10.14 -0.89
C GLN A 101 0.31 9.73 0.58
N ILE A 102 0.03 8.46 0.88
CA ILE A 102 0.03 7.94 2.25
C ILE A 102 1.40 8.11 2.91
N PHE A 103 2.50 7.76 2.23
CA PHE A 103 3.83 7.99 2.78
C PHE A 103 4.11 9.46 3.07
N ARG A 104 3.72 10.38 2.18
CA ARG A 104 4.04 11.80 2.32
C ARG A 104 3.12 12.57 3.25
N GLU A 105 1.83 12.28 3.23
CA GLU A 105 0.80 13.10 3.86
C GLU A 105 0.32 12.48 5.17
N VAL A 106 0.10 11.15 5.18
CA VAL A 106 -0.33 10.42 6.37
C VAL A 106 0.85 10.14 7.28
N TYR A 107 1.88 9.46 6.78
CA TYR A 107 3.10 9.14 7.56
C TYR A 107 4.07 10.33 7.67
N ARG A 108 3.78 11.44 6.99
CA ARG A 108 4.57 12.69 7.03
C ARG A 108 6.06 12.48 6.74
N LEU A 109 6.39 11.54 5.86
CA LEU A 109 7.76 11.30 5.47
C LEU A 109 8.30 12.47 4.62
N PRO A 110 9.60 12.81 4.76
CA PRO A 110 10.21 13.89 3.99
C PRO A 110 10.19 13.55 2.49
N PRO A 111 10.15 14.53 1.55
CA PRO A 111 9.97 14.26 0.12
C PRO A 111 10.97 13.27 -0.52
N ASP A 112 12.18 13.21 0.02
CA ASP A 112 13.32 12.38 -0.40
C ASP A 112 13.41 11.03 0.34
N PHE A 113 12.34 10.58 1.02
CA PHE A 113 12.34 9.31 1.74
C PHE A 113 12.63 8.09 0.86
N ASP A 114 13.40 7.13 1.39
CA ASP A 114 13.69 5.88 0.68
C ASP A 114 12.62 4.80 0.92
N VAL A 115 12.56 3.83 0.00
CA VAL A 115 11.75 2.62 0.17
C VAL A 115 12.50 1.35 -0.22
N THR A 116 12.32 0.33 0.61
CA THR A 116 12.60 -1.08 0.32
C THR A 116 11.34 -1.76 -0.18
N ILE A 117 11.48 -2.63 -1.18
CA ILE A 117 10.37 -3.37 -1.77
C ILE A 117 10.67 -4.86 -1.64
N ARG A 118 9.72 -5.62 -1.13
CA ARG A 118 9.79 -7.08 -1.03
C ARG A 118 8.59 -7.69 -1.73
N VAL A 119 8.81 -8.80 -2.44
CA VAL A 119 7.78 -9.52 -3.20
C VAL A 119 7.71 -10.95 -2.66
N PHE A 120 6.50 -11.46 -2.48
CA PHE A 120 6.23 -12.76 -1.86
C PHE A 120 5.24 -13.56 -2.70
N SER A 121 5.54 -14.85 -2.87
CA SER A 121 4.73 -15.87 -3.53
C SER A 121 3.90 -16.70 -2.56
#